data_AF-W7DPL6-F1
#
_entry.id   AF-W7DPL6-F1
#
_cell.length_a   1.000
_cell.length_b   1.000
_cell.length_c   1.000
_cell.angle_alpha   90.00
_cell.angle_beta   90.00
_cell.angle_gamma   90.00
#
_symmetry.space_group_name_H-M   'P 1'
#
loop_
_entity.id
_entity.type
_entity.pdbx_description
1 polymer ?
#
loop_
_entity_poly.entity_id
_entity_poly.type
_entity_poly.pdbx_seq_one_letter_code
_entity_poly.pdbx_strand_id
1 'polypeptide(L)'
;MDVTQIDTRHGTNNQHSYSNGNTLPYTSVPWGMNHFVPQTTNNNGSWFFHPNDHTFQGFRLTHQPSPWMGDFSHFLLTPISGPLANYDLFFAQSSYRPNEAIFNPHYLKNQTTPLPNYKRTHT
;
A
#
# COMPACT_ATOMS: atom_id res chain seq x y z
N MET A 1 -6.81 -16.13 -21.63
CA MET A 1 -5.79 -15.86 -20.60
C MET A 1 -6.54 -15.50 -19.32
N ASP A 2 -6.24 -16.17 -18.22
CA ASP A 2 -6.85 -15.85 -16.93
C ASP A 2 -6.06 -14.71 -16.27
N VAL A 3 -6.66 -13.53 -16.21
CA VAL A 3 -6.05 -12.33 -15.62
C VAL A 3 -5.90 -12.42 -14.11
N THR A 4 -6.53 -13.40 -13.45
CA THR A 4 -6.42 -13.60 -12.00
C THR A 4 -5.14 -14.28 -11.56
N GLN A 5 -4.37 -14.86 -12.51
CA GLN A 5 -3.07 -15.49 -12.25
C GLN A 5 -1.89 -14.50 -12.28
N ILE A 6 -2.13 -13.24 -12.68
CA ILE A 6 -1.09 -12.21 -12.75
C ILE A 6 -0.94 -11.56 -11.38
N ASP A 7 0.21 -11.75 -10.74
CA ASP A 7 0.59 -11.04 -9.52
C ASP A 7 1.34 -9.75 -9.86
N THR A 8 0.77 -8.61 -9.47
CA THR A 8 1.36 -7.29 -9.75
C THR A 8 2.58 -6.98 -8.87
N ARG A 9 2.90 -7.82 -7.88
CA ARG A 9 4.07 -7.65 -7.00
C ARG A 9 5.39 -8.08 -7.63
N HIS A 10 5.39 -8.66 -8.82
CA HIS A 10 6.64 -8.97 -9.51
C HIS A 10 7.46 -7.69 -9.73
N GLY A 11 8.70 -7.69 -9.22
CA GLY A 11 9.62 -6.57 -9.31
C GLY A 11 9.45 -5.47 -8.25
N THR A 12 8.62 -5.67 -7.22
CA THR A 12 8.34 -4.64 -6.19
C THR A 12 9.21 -4.71 -4.94
N ASN A 13 10.00 -5.78 -4.76
CA ASN A 13 10.95 -5.91 -3.64
C ASN A 13 12.20 -5.07 -3.93
N ASN A 14 12.18 -3.77 -3.62
CA ASN A 14 13.28 -2.87 -3.95
C ASN A 14 13.67 -2.00 -2.77
N GLN A 15 14.91 -1.53 -2.84
CA GLN A 15 15.46 -0.49 -1.98
C GLN A 15 16.25 0.49 -2.84
N HIS A 16 16.54 1.68 -2.32
CA HIS A 16 17.26 2.70 -3.07
C HIS A 16 18.59 2.19 -3.68
N SER A 17 19.32 1.34 -2.96
CA SER A 17 20.61 0.80 -3.39
C SER A 17 20.53 -0.41 -4.33
N TYR A 18 19.37 -1.09 -4.43
CA TYR A 18 19.25 -2.33 -5.19
C TYR A 18 17.83 -2.52 -5.73
N SER A 19 17.76 -2.76 -7.05
CA SER A 19 16.52 -2.94 -7.79
C SER A 19 16.34 -4.42 -8.18
N ASN A 20 15.17 -4.96 -7.87
CA ASN A 20 14.64 -6.18 -8.49
C ASN A 20 13.62 -5.86 -9.61
N GLY A 21 13.52 -4.60 -10.02
CA GLY A 21 12.61 -4.12 -11.06
C GLY A 21 12.14 -2.68 -10.87
N ASN A 22 12.12 -2.19 -9.62
CA ASN A 22 11.61 -0.87 -9.23
C ASN A 22 10.17 -0.61 -9.72
N THR A 23 9.35 -1.66 -9.74
CA THR A 23 7.92 -1.58 -10.07
C THR A 23 7.09 -1.31 -8.82
N LEU A 24 5.83 -0.89 -9.04
CA LEU A 24 4.77 -0.87 -8.02
C LEU A 24 3.66 -1.85 -8.43
N PRO A 25 2.88 -2.38 -7.47
CA PRO A 25 1.81 -3.33 -7.76
C PRO A 25 0.55 -2.62 -8.24
N TYR A 26 0.63 -1.95 -9.40
CA TYR A 26 -0.45 -1.14 -9.93
C TYR A 26 -1.71 -1.96 -10.21
N THR A 27 -2.83 -1.49 -9.68
CA THR A 27 -4.18 -1.94 -10.05
C THR A 27 -4.84 -0.84 -10.85
N SER A 28 -5.15 -1.12 -12.12
CA SER A 28 -5.83 -0.19 -13.04
C SER A 28 -6.20 -0.90 -14.35
N VAL A 29 -6.96 -0.20 -15.18
CA VAL A 29 -7.15 -0.58 -16.58
C VAL A 29 -5.89 -0.25 -17.39
N PRO A 30 -5.67 -0.92 -18.54
CA PRO A 30 -4.60 -0.52 -19.46
C PRO A 30 -4.69 0.96 -19.81
N TRP A 31 -3.57 1.68 -19.65
CA TRP A 31 -3.48 3.15 -19.85
C TRP A 31 -4.44 3.98 -18.99
N GLY A 32 -4.87 3.44 -17.85
CA GLY A 32 -5.72 4.16 -16.92
C GLY A 32 -5.05 5.46 -16.44
N MET A 33 -5.83 6.52 -16.34
CA MET A 33 -5.36 7.83 -15.86
C MET A 33 -4.84 7.75 -14.42
N ASN A 34 -5.44 6.89 -13.59
CA ASN A 34 -5.08 6.70 -12.19
C ASN A 34 -4.73 5.24 -11.92
N HIS A 35 -3.75 5.01 -11.06
CA HIS A 35 -3.42 3.68 -10.57
C HIS A 35 -3.60 3.59 -9.06
N PHE A 36 -3.97 2.40 -8.56
CA PHE A 36 -4.12 2.15 -7.14
C PHE A 36 -3.07 1.16 -6.64
N VAL A 37 -2.40 1.51 -5.54
CA VAL A 37 -1.32 0.74 -4.94
C VAL A 37 -1.46 0.80 -3.41
N PRO A 38 -1.29 -0.31 -2.67
CA PRO A 38 -1.17 -0.22 -1.21
C PRO A 38 0.08 0.56 -0.80
N GLN A 39 -0.03 1.47 0.16
CA GLN A 39 1.12 2.10 0.78
C GLN A 39 1.47 1.35 2.08
N THR A 40 2.72 0.94 2.23
CA THR A 40 3.22 0.26 3.45
C THR A 40 4.00 1.20 4.35
N THR A 41 4.60 2.25 3.79
CA THR A 41 5.37 3.26 4.53
C THR A 41 5.37 4.61 3.81
N ASN A 42 5.46 5.69 4.58
CA ASN A 42 5.70 7.06 4.10
C ASN A 42 7.12 7.55 4.40
N ASN A 43 7.97 6.71 5.00
CA ASN A 43 9.31 7.10 5.46
C ASN A 43 10.42 6.83 4.43
N ASN A 44 10.11 6.10 3.34
CA ASN A 44 11.09 5.67 2.34
C ASN A 44 10.97 6.45 1.02
N GLY A 45 10.45 7.68 1.06
CA GLY A 45 10.26 8.53 -0.12
C GLY A 45 9.42 7.82 -1.19
N SER A 46 9.98 7.67 -2.40
CA SER A 46 9.29 7.02 -3.52
C SER A 46 9.17 5.49 -3.41
N TRP A 47 9.86 4.84 -2.47
CA TRP A 47 9.71 3.41 -2.18
C TRP A 47 8.66 3.19 -1.09
N PHE A 48 7.43 3.63 -1.35
CA PHE A 48 6.34 3.64 -0.38
C PHE A 48 5.60 2.29 -0.24
N PHE A 49 5.98 1.29 -1.06
CA PHE A 49 5.46 -0.07 -1.00
C PHE A 49 6.63 -1.06 -0.96
N HIS A 50 6.50 -2.07 -0.11
CA HIS A 50 7.39 -3.22 -0.11
C HIS A 50 6.58 -4.51 0.18
N PRO A 51 6.78 -5.60 -0.61
CA PRO A 51 5.86 -6.75 -0.60
C PRO A 51 5.91 -7.58 0.68
N ASN A 52 6.97 -7.45 1.48
CA ASN A 52 7.14 -8.19 2.73
C ASN A 52 6.71 -7.38 3.96
N ASP A 53 6.29 -6.12 3.79
CA ASP A 53 5.86 -5.31 4.92
C ASP A 53 4.48 -5.77 5.40
N HIS A 54 4.34 -5.90 6.71
CA HIS A 54 3.07 -6.22 7.36
C HIS A 54 2.24 -4.99 7.75
N THR A 55 2.70 -3.80 7.35
CA THR A 55 2.05 -2.51 7.63
C THR A 55 1.27 -2.05 6.41
N PHE A 56 0.04 -1.57 6.63
CA PHE A 56 -0.81 -0.95 5.62
C PHE A 56 -1.24 0.42 6.10
N GLN A 57 -0.82 1.45 5.36
CA GLN A 57 -1.18 2.85 5.62
C GLN A 57 -2.42 3.29 4.83
N GLY A 58 -2.77 2.60 3.74
CA GLY A 58 -3.93 2.92 2.92
C GLY A 58 -3.76 2.51 1.46
N PHE A 59 -4.81 2.70 0.67
CA PHE A 59 -4.72 2.64 -0.79
C PHE A 59 -4.35 4.00 -1.34
N ARG A 60 -3.19 4.07 -2.00
CA ARG A 60 -2.70 5.27 -2.66
C ARG A 60 -3.20 5.29 -4.09
N LEU A 61 -3.91 6.34 -4.46
CA LEU A 61 -4.02 6.72 -5.87
C LEU A 61 -2.72 7.39 -6.26
N THR A 62 -2.04 6.88 -7.30
CA THR A 62 -0.68 7.28 -7.66
C THR A 62 -0.53 7.47 -9.17
N HIS A 63 0.39 8.35 -9.54
CA HIS A 63 0.88 8.55 -10.90
C HIS A 63 2.39 8.34 -11.00
N GLN A 64 3.03 7.79 -9.95
CA GLN A 64 4.46 7.55 -9.92
C GLN A 64 4.84 6.58 -11.05
N PRO A 65 5.69 6.94 -12.01
CA PRO A 65 6.11 6.04 -13.09
C PRO A 65 7.39 5.26 -12.72
N SER A 66 8.19 5.79 -11.80
CA SER A 66 9.38 5.15 -11.25
C SER A 66 9.75 5.86 -9.94
N PRO A 67 10.51 5.23 -9.03
CA PRO A 67 10.89 5.86 -7.78
C PRO A 67 11.80 7.09 -7.96
N TRP A 68 12.54 7.17 -9.07
CA TRP A 68 13.43 8.29 -9.39
C TRP A 68 12.70 9.56 -9.81
N MET A 69 11.54 9.40 -10.46
CA MET A 69 10.67 10.52 -10.84
C MET A 69 9.77 10.95 -9.68
N GLY A 70 9.48 10.03 -8.75
CA GLY A 70 8.53 10.26 -7.67
C GLY A 70 7.09 10.31 -8.17
N ASP A 71 6.21 10.75 -7.28
CA ASP A 71 4.76 10.76 -7.49
C ASP A 71 4.22 12.19 -7.60
N PHE A 72 3.09 12.35 -8.27
CA PHE A 72 2.39 13.63 -8.38
C PHE A 72 0.88 13.42 -8.31
N SER A 73 0.14 14.45 -7.88
CA SER A 73 -1.34 14.43 -7.79
C SER A 73 -1.90 13.18 -7.11
N HIS A 74 -1.22 12.71 -6.06
CA HIS A 74 -1.56 11.49 -5.36
C HIS A 74 -2.35 11.81 -4.08
N PHE A 75 -3.12 10.84 -3.61
CA PHE A 75 -3.71 10.88 -2.27
C PHE A 75 -3.82 9.48 -1.69
N LEU A 76 -4.02 9.40 -0.37
CA LEU A 76 -4.11 8.16 0.37
C LEU A 76 -5.51 8.00 0.96
N LEU A 77 -6.13 6.84 0.72
CA LEU A 77 -7.38 6.41 1.32
C LEU A 77 -7.10 5.39 2.41
N THR A 78 -7.31 5.77 3.67
CA THR A 78 -7.05 4.91 4.83
C THR A 78 -8.37 4.50 5.48
N PRO A 79 -8.89 3.28 5.20
CA PRO A 79 -10.05 2.77 5.92
C PRO A 79 -9.66 2.44 7.37
N ILE A 80 -10.44 2.94 8.33
CA ILE A 80 -10.19 2.76 9.76
C ILE A 80 -11.43 2.14 10.40
N SER A 81 -11.20 1.23 11.35
CA SER A 81 -12.23 0.70 12.23
C SER A 81 -11.81 0.93 13.68
N GLY A 82 -12.64 1.67 14.43
CA GLY A 82 -12.38 2.04 15.82
C GLY A 82 -11.91 3.50 15.98
N PRO A 83 -11.73 3.95 17.22
CA PRO A 83 -11.27 5.31 17.50
C PRO A 83 -9.78 5.45 17.16
N LEU A 84 -9.42 6.59 16.56
CA LEU A 84 -8.02 6.99 16.40
C LEU A 84 -7.50 7.63 17.68
N ALA A 85 -6.25 7.31 18.05
CA ALA A 85 -5.54 8.00 19.12
C ALA A 85 -5.13 9.43 18.72
N ASN A 86 -4.83 9.64 17.43
CA ASN A 86 -4.45 10.90 16.82
C ASN A 86 -4.78 10.86 15.31
N TYR A 87 -5.00 12.00 14.68
CA TYR A 87 -5.25 12.15 13.24
C TYR A 87 -3.96 12.14 12.37
N ASP A 88 -2.92 11.49 12.85
CA ASP A 88 -1.68 11.26 12.10
C ASP A 88 -1.71 9.86 11.47
N LEU A 89 -1.17 9.74 10.25
CA LEU A 89 -1.12 8.51 9.47
C LEU A 89 -0.50 7.35 10.24
N PHE A 90 0.51 7.61 11.08
CA PHE A 90 1.15 6.59 11.91
C PHE A 90 0.17 5.89 12.85
N PHE A 91 -0.82 6.61 13.40
CA PHE A 91 -1.84 6.03 14.29
C PHE A 91 -3.01 5.41 13.52
N ALA A 92 -3.17 5.77 12.24
CA ALA A 92 -4.18 5.21 11.36
C ALA A 92 -3.72 3.94 10.62
N GLN A 93 -2.41 3.65 10.60
CA GLN A 93 -1.89 2.46 9.95
C GLN A 93 -2.33 1.18 10.67
N SER A 94 -2.56 0.13 9.91
CA SER A 94 -3.02 -1.17 10.41
C SER A 94 -2.08 -2.28 9.96
N SER A 95 -2.13 -3.41 10.66
CA SER A 95 -1.46 -4.61 10.18
C SER A 95 -2.30 -5.30 9.12
N TYR A 96 -1.66 -5.88 8.12
CA TYR A 96 -2.28 -6.76 7.13
C TYR A 96 -1.39 -7.97 6.87
N ARG A 97 -1.95 -9.00 6.22
CA ARG A 97 -1.22 -10.23 5.84
C ARG A 97 -0.93 -10.22 4.34
N PRO A 98 0.32 -9.95 3.90
CA PRO A 98 0.65 -9.89 2.48
C PRO A 98 0.35 -11.18 1.71
N ASN A 99 0.41 -12.33 2.38
CA ASN A 99 0.15 -13.64 1.78
C ASN A 99 -1.35 -13.93 1.56
N GLU A 100 -2.24 -13.23 2.25
CA GLU A 100 -3.70 -13.37 2.11
C GLU A 100 -4.33 -12.25 1.26
N ALA A 101 -3.52 -11.23 0.94
CA ALA A 101 -3.91 -10.14 0.07
C ALA A 101 -3.91 -10.56 -1.41
N ILE A 102 -4.78 -9.93 -2.21
CA ILE A 102 -4.89 -10.17 -3.66
C ILE A 102 -4.34 -8.95 -4.38
N PHE A 103 -3.40 -9.19 -5.30
CA PHE A 103 -2.70 -8.19 -6.09
C PHE A 103 -2.83 -8.50 -7.58
N ASN A 104 -4.02 -8.28 -8.13
CA ASN A 104 -4.30 -8.52 -9.54
C ASN A 104 -4.42 -7.18 -10.28
N PRO A 105 -4.16 -7.13 -11.60
CA PRO A 105 -4.25 -5.88 -12.37
C PRO A 105 -5.63 -5.19 -12.27
N HIS A 106 -6.70 -5.98 -12.12
CA HIS A 106 -8.09 -5.52 -12.11
C HIS A 106 -8.76 -5.61 -10.72
N TYR A 107 -8.07 -6.14 -9.71
CA TYR A 107 -8.65 -6.34 -8.38
C TYR A 107 -7.58 -6.34 -7.29
N LEU A 108 -7.78 -5.49 -6.30
CA LEU A 108 -6.90 -5.31 -5.15
C LEU A 108 -7.69 -5.53 -3.87
N LYS A 109 -7.19 -6.41 -2.99
CA LYS A 109 -7.84 -6.73 -1.71
C LYS A 109 -6.81 -6.88 -0.60
N ASN A 110 -6.92 -6.03 0.43
CA ASN A 110 -6.18 -6.17 1.67
C ASN A 110 -7.15 -6.37 2.83
N GLN A 111 -6.88 -7.35 3.69
CA GLN A 111 -7.59 -7.54 4.96
C GLN A 111 -6.74 -6.99 6.09
N THR A 112 -7.25 -5.97 6.78
CA THR A 112 -6.57 -5.31 7.88
C THR A 112 -7.13 -5.77 9.22
N THR A 113 -6.28 -5.77 10.24
CA THR A 113 -6.74 -5.95 11.61
C THR A 113 -7.33 -4.65 12.14
N PRO A 114 -8.44 -4.69 12.91
CA PRO A 114 -8.96 -3.50 13.59
C PRO A 114 -7.88 -2.82 14.45
N LEU A 115 -7.95 -1.49 14.56
CA LEU A 115 -7.04 -0.77 15.44
C LEU A 115 -7.26 -1.23 16.89
N PRO A 116 -6.20 -1.38 17.70
CA PRO A 116 -6.35 -1.77 19.09
C PRO A 116 -7.19 -0.72 19.81
N ASN A 117 -8.26 -1.17 20.48
CA ASN A 117 -9.03 -0.33 21.40
C ASN A 117 -8.11 0.05 22.56
N TYR A 118 -7.51 1.24 22.51
CA TYR A 118 -6.82 1.81 23.66
C TYR A 118 -7.87 2.24 24.70
N LYS A 119 -8.48 1.27 25.39
CA LYS A 119 -9.13 1.52 26.67
C LYS A 119 -8.01 1.87 27.62
N ARG A 120 -7.77 3.16 27.78
CA ARG A 120 -6.86 3.71 28.78
C ARG A 120 -7.38 3.26 30.16
N THR A 121 -6.89 2.14 30.67
CA THR A 121 -7.08 1.75 32.08
C THR A 121 -6.27 2.73 32.91
N HIS A 122 -6.89 3.84 33.28
CA HIS A 122 -6.46 4.65 34.40
C HIS A 122 -7.14 4.07 35.64
N THR A 123 -6.40 3.21 36.34
CA THR A 123 -6.53 2.99 37.79
C THR A 123 -5.51 3.87 38.48
#